data_AF-A0A512HJF6-F1
#
_entry.id   AF-A0A512HJF6-F1
#
_cell.length_a   1.000
_cell.length_b   1.000
_cell.length_c   1.000
_cell.angle_alpha   90.00
_cell.angle_beta   90.00
_cell.angle_gamma   90.00
#
_symmetry.space_group_name_H-M   'P 1'
#
loop_
_entity.id
_entity.type
_entity.pdbx_description
1 polymer ?
#
loop_
_entity_poly.entity_id
_entity_poly.type
_entity_poly.pdbx_seq_one_letter_code
_entity_poly.pdbx_strand_id
1 'polypeptide(L)'
;MFTAPFKPSPSVSWYLINDASALKGKTLGNNVELSELVLSRMMMTIRDTVRNAKGQQVLRTLKDKRLLCSEPEMKAHLAELMVRQEGLCAITRLPLHVDGQEDLDYDMLASVDRIDSNGHYEPKNVQLVCRFVNFWKCSQENGKFMELLDKVVSNSLQPQA
;
A
#
# COMPACT_ATOMS: atom_id res chain seq x y z
N MET A 1 -16.57 -5.91 6.18
CA MET A 1 -15.31 -5.39 6.76
C MET A 1 -14.23 -6.38 6.37
N PHE A 2 -13.48 -6.23 5.26
CA PHE A 2 -12.57 -5.14 4.95
C PHE A 2 -11.79 -4.72 6.20
N THR A 3 -10.48 -4.99 6.27
CA THR A 3 -9.61 -4.02 6.93
C THR A 3 -9.82 -2.75 6.12
N ALA A 4 -10.63 -1.84 6.67
CA ALA A 4 -10.43 -0.46 6.33
C ALA A 4 -8.94 -0.16 6.53
N PRO A 5 -8.36 0.81 5.81
CA PRO A 5 -7.18 1.50 6.34
C PRO A 5 -7.49 1.83 7.80
N PHE A 6 -6.51 1.75 8.72
CA PHE A 6 -6.69 2.15 10.12
C PHE A 6 -7.46 3.47 10.14
N LYS A 7 -8.79 3.38 10.35
CA LYS A 7 -9.64 4.56 10.38
C LYS A 7 -9.39 5.10 11.77
N PRO A 8 -8.82 6.30 11.92
CA PRO A 8 -8.89 6.96 13.21
C PRO A 8 -10.36 6.97 13.65
N SER A 9 -10.57 6.80 14.96
CA SER A 9 -11.85 6.96 15.64
C SER A 9 -12.71 8.04 14.94
N PRO A 10 -14.03 7.84 14.75
CA PRO A 10 -14.89 8.79 14.01
C PRO A 10 -15.07 10.14 14.70
N SER A 11 -14.39 10.40 15.81
CA SER A 11 -14.55 11.62 16.62
C SER A 11 -13.80 12.84 16.09
N VAL A 12 -13.14 12.79 14.92
CA VAL A 12 -12.46 13.95 14.35
C VAL A 12 -12.99 14.23 12.94
N SER A 13 -13.91 15.19 12.86
CA SER A 13 -14.39 15.78 11.61
C SER A 13 -13.20 16.36 10.83
N TRP A 14 -12.95 15.84 9.64
CA TRP A 14 -11.91 16.31 8.71
C TRP A 14 -12.35 17.53 7.87
N TYR A 15 -13.56 18.03 8.08
CA TYR A 15 -14.00 19.30 7.50
C TYR A 15 -13.64 20.41 8.46
N LEU A 16 -12.52 21.08 8.21
CA LEU A 16 -12.18 22.48 8.51
C LEU A 16 -10.65 22.55 8.52
N ILE A 17 -10.05 22.92 7.39
CA ILE A 17 -8.87 23.78 7.20
C ILE A 17 -8.62 23.75 5.68
N ASN A 18 -9.40 24.57 4.95
CA ASN A 18 -9.09 24.97 3.59
C ASN A 18 -9.08 26.51 3.61
N ASP A 19 -7.89 27.08 3.81
CA ASP A 19 -7.54 28.38 3.22
C ASP A 19 -6.02 28.60 3.38
N ALA A 20 -5.26 28.06 2.43
CA ALA A 20 -3.80 28.15 2.36
C ALA A 20 -3.34 29.36 1.54
N SER A 21 -3.96 30.53 1.74
CA SER A 21 -3.55 31.77 1.08
C SER A 21 -3.51 32.96 2.04
N ALA A 22 -2.81 32.80 3.16
CA ALA A 22 -2.29 33.90 3.96
C ALA A 22 -1.18 33.36 4.85
N LEU A 23 -0.30 34.23 5.35
CA LEU A 23 0.78 33.97 6.32
C LEU A 23 2.17 33.71 5.73
N LYS A 24 2.64 34.68 4.94
CA LYS A 24 4.06 34.98 4.84
C LYS A 24 4.47 35.72 6.14
N GLY A 25 5.14 35.02 7.06
CA GLY A 25 5.85 35.61 8.20
C GLY A 25 5.26 35.33 9.59
N LYS A 26 5.79 34.30 10.27
CA LYS A 26 5.86 34.08 11.74
C LYS A 26 6.36 32.65 12.01
N THR A 27 7.67 32.46 12.07
CA THR A 27 8.29 31.13 11.86
C THR A 27 8.80 30.40 13.10
N LEU A 28 8.75 30.95 14.32
CA LEU A 28 9.22 30.21 15.52
C LEU A 28 8.09 29.67 16.41
N GLY A 29 7.16 30.52 16.86
CA GLY A 29 6.05 30.11 17.74
C GLY A 29 5.12 29.07 17.11
N ASN A 30 4.85 29.21 15.81
CA ASN A 30 4.01 28.27 15.07
C ASN A 30 4.63 26.87 14.97
N ASN A 31 5.96 26.75 14.89
CA ASN A 31 6.63 25.45 14.79
C ASN A 31 6.58 24.66 16.11
N VAL A 32 6.70 25.36 17.25
CA VAL A 32 6.56 24.73 18.58
C VAL A 32 5.14 24.22 18.77
N GLU A 33 4.12 25.03 18.45
CA GLU A 33 2.72 24.62 18.54
C GLU A 33 2.38 23.46 17.59
N LEU A 34 2.87 23.49 16.35
CA LEU A 34 2.70 22.38 15.40
C LEU A 34 3.36 21.10 15.88
N SER A 35 4.56 21.18 16.47
CA SER A 35 5.25 20.01 17.02
C SER A 35 4.49 19.37 18.18
N GLU A 36 3.95 20.18 19.09
CA GLU A 36 3.14 19.70 20.21
C GLU A 36 1.82 19.04 19.76
N LEU A 37 1.17 19.57 18.71
CA LEU A 37 0.00 18.94 18.10
C LEU A 37 0.34 17.55 17.53
N VAL A 38 1.48 17.42 16.85
CA VAL A 38 1.95 16.15 16.27
C VAL A 38 2.29 15.14 17.37
N LEU A 39 3.02 15.56 18.40
CA LEU A 39 3.38 14.71 19.55
C LEU A 39 2.13 14.24 20.29
N SER A 40 1.18 15.14 20.55
CA SER A 40 -0.09 14.82 21.21
C SER A 40 -0.90 13.79 20.43
N ARG A 41 -1.02 13.96 19.10
CA ARG A 41 -1.69 12.99 18.22
C ARG A 41 -1.02 11.61 18.28
N MET A 42 0.31 11.56 18.18
CA MET A 42 1.06 10.30 18.23
C MET A 42 0.88 9.60 19.58
N MET A 43 0.97 10.35 20.69
CA MET A 43 0.77 9.80 22.02
C MET A 43 -0.66 9.26 22.21
N MET A 44 -1.67 9.93 21.65
CA MET A 44 -3.05 9.43 21.68
C MET A 44 -3.18 8.07 20.96
N THR A 45 -2.58 7.95 19.77
CA THR A 45 -2.58 6.68 19.02
C THR A 45 -1.85 5.56 19.77
N ILE A 46 -0.74 5.87 20.44
CA ILE A 46 -0.01 4.92 21.30
C ILE A 46 -0.87 4.46 22.47
N ARG A 47 -1.49 5.40 23.21
CA ARG A 47 -2.36 5.08 24.35
C ARG A 47 -3.51 4.18 23.93
N ASP A 48 -4.15 4.48 22.80
CA ASP A 48 -5.26 3.69 22.28
C ASP A 48 -4.80 2.29 21.86
N THR A 49 -3.64 2.18 21.19
CA THR A 49 -3.07 0.88 20.81
C THR A 49 -2.77 0.03 22.04
N VAL A 50 -2.09 0.58 23.06
CA VAL A 50 -1.77 -0.14 24.31
C VAL A 50 -3.03 -0.55 25.08
N ARG A 51 -4.02 0.34 25.17
CA ARG A 51 -5.30 0.04 25.85
C ARG A 51 -6.04 -1.11 25.17
N ASN A 52 -5.99 -1.15 23.83
CA ASN A 52 -6.81 -2.05 23.04
C ASN A 52 -6.07 -3.32 22.58
N ALA A 53 -4.74 -3.42 22.63
CA ALA A 53 -4.00 -4.60 22.19
C ALA A 53 -3.49 -5.46 23.37
N LYS A 54 -4.40 -6.01 24.17
CA LYS A 54 -4.10 -6.76 25.40
C LYS A 54 -3.96 -8.28 25.15
N GLY A 55 -3.54 -8.67 23.96
CA GLY A 55 -3.38 -10.08 23.58
C GLY A 55 -4.69 -10.84 23.34
N GLN A 56 -5.83 -10.14 23.19
CA GLN A 56 -7.08 -10.82 22.86
C GLN A 56 -7.08 -11.40 21.45
N GLN A 57 -7.79 -12.51 21.26
CA GLN A 57 -8.08 -13.06 19.94
C GLN A 57 -9.24 -12.31 19.30
N VAL A 58 -9.09 -11.94 18.03
CA VAL A 58 -10.11 -11.20 17.27
C VAL A 58 -10.66 -12.09 16.15
N LEU A 59 -11.97 -12.31 16.15
CA LEU A 59 -12.67 -12.92 15.02
C LEU A 59 -12.74 -11.89 13.89
N ARG A 60 -12.20 -12.23 12.71
CA ARG A 60 -12.25 -11.36 11.53
C ARG A 60 -13.03 -12.00 10.39
N THR A 61 -13.79 -11.19 9.68
CA THR A 61 -14.41 -11.59 8.41
C THR A 61 -13.37 -11.56 7.30
N LEU A 62 -13.22 -12.67 6.58
CA LEU A 62 -12.39 -12.72 5.37
C LEU A 62 -13.19 -12.22 4.17
N LYS A 63 -12.53 -11.50 3.25
CA LYS A 63 -13.17 -11.14 1.97
C LYS A 63 -13.48 -12.42 1.19
N ASP A 64 -14.68 -12.51 0.62
CA ASP A 64 -15.00 -13.57 -0.33
C ASP A 64 -14.21 -13.33 -1.62
N LYS A 65 -13.30 -14.26 -1.93
CA LYS A 65 -12.41 -14.20 -3.09
C LYS A 65 -12.71 -15.40 -3.99
N ARG A 66 -13.40 -15.15 -5.10
CA ARG A 66 -13.77 -16.18 -6.08
C ARG A 66 -12.84 -16.11 -7.29
N LEU A 67 -12.69 -17.25 -7.96
CA LEU A 67 -12.14 -17.33 -9.30
C LEU A 67 -13.34 -17.31 -10.27
N LEU A 68 -13.43 -16.28 -11.13
CA LEU A 68 -14.54 -16.08 -12.06
C LEU A 68 -14.19 -16.51 -13.49
N CYS A 69 -13.45 -17.60 -13.61
CA CYS A 69 -13.09 -18.27 -14.85
C CYS A 69 -12.65 -19.71 -14.51
N SER A 70 -12.34 -20.52 -15.53
CA SER A 70 -11.74 -21.84 -15.25
C SER A 70 -10.26 -21.71 -14.85
N GLU A 71 -9.72 -22.69 -14.13
CA GLU A 71 -8.28 -22.71 -13.80
C GLU A 71 -7.38 -22.76 -15.05
N PRO A 72 -7.69 -23.57 -16.10
CA PRO A 72 -6.91 -23.54 -17.34
C PRO A 72 -6.93 -22.18 -18.03
N GLU A 73 -8.09 -21.52 -18.04
CA GLU A 73 -8.23 -20.17 -18.60
C GLU A 73 -7.41 -19.13 -17.83
N MET A 74 -7.47 -19.15 -16.49
CA MET A 74 -6.64 -18.28 -15.67
C MET A 74 -5.15 -18.54 -15.92
N LYS A 75 -4.74 -19.81 -15.96
CA LYS A 75 -3.33 -20.17 -16.22
C LYS A 75 -2.86 -19.68 -17.60
N ALA A 76 -3.68 -19.85 -18.63
CA ALA A 76 -3.39 -19.33 -19.97
C ALA A 76 -3.27 -17.80 -19.96
N HIS A 77 -4.16 -17.12 -19.24
CA HIS A 77 -4.11 -15.68 -19.09
C HIS A 77 -2.87 -15.18 -18.32
N LEU A 78 -2.46 -15.86 -17.24
CA LEU A 78 -1.22 -15.54 -16.52
C LEU A 78 0.02 -15.74 -17.40
N ALA A 79 0.04 -16.77 -18.25
CA ALA A 79 1.10 -16.96 -19.22
C ALA A 79 1.14 -15.83 -20.27
N GLU A 80 -0.03 -15.41 -20.77
CA GLU A 80 -0.15 -14.24 -21.66
C GLU A 80 0.35 -12.96 -20.98
N LEU A 81 0.03 -12.74 -19.70
CA LEU A 81 0.54 -11.60 -18.93
C LEU A 81 2.06 -11.64 -18.79
N MET A 82 2.66 -12.81 -18.56
CA MET A 82 4.12 -12.94 -18.46
C MET A 82 4.81 -12.45 -19.74
N VAL A 83 4.25 -12.79 -20.91
CA VAL A 83 4.74 -12.33 -22.21
C VAL A 83 4.47 -10.84 -22.42
N ARG A 84 3.22 -10.39 -22.23
CA ARG A 84 2.82 -8.99 -22.46
C ARG A 84 3.55 -8.00 -21.55
N GLN A 85 3.86 -8.40 -20.32
CA GLN A 85 4.59 -7.57 -19.37
C GLN A 85 6.11 -7.64 -19.55
N GLU A 86 6.59 -8.49 -20.46
CA GLU A 86 8.02 -8.69 -20.77
C GLU A 86 8.84 -9.11 -19.55
N GLY A 87 8.24 -9.93 -18.66
CA GLY A 87 8.90 -10.37 -17.42
C GLY A 87 9.12 -9.25 -16.39
N LEU A 88 8.36 -8.16 -16.46
CA LEU A 88 8.49 -7.01 -15.56
C LEU A 88 7.22 -6.81 -14.72
N CYS A 89 7.39 -6.29 -13.51
CA CYS A 89 6.31 -5.93 -12.60
C CYS A 89 5.40 -4.86 -13.23
N ALA A 90 4.08 -5.09 -13.20
CA ALA A 90 3.10 -4.18 -13.78
C ALA A 90 3.08 -2.79 -13.11
N ILE A 91 3.43 -2.72 -11.82
CA ILE A 91 3.37 -1.48 -11.04
C ILE A 91 4.71 -0.74 -11.07
N THR A 92 5.79 -1.42 -10.69
CA THR A 92 7.11 -0.78 -10.50
C THR A 92 8.05 -0.94 -11.67
N ARG A 93 7.70 -1.76 -12.67
CA ARG A 93 8.55 -2.11 -13.82
C ARG A 93 9.87 -2.82 -13.46
N LEU A 94 10.04 -3.24 -12.20
CA LEU A 94 11.18 -4.06 -11.78
C LEU A 94 11.11 -5.46 -12.41
N PRO A 95 12.27 -6.11 -12.67
CA PRO A 95 12.31 -7.49 -13.16
C PRO A 95 11.57 -8.47 -12.24
N LEU A 96 10.76 -9.34 -12.82
CA LEU A 96 10.17 -10.46 -12.10
C LEU A 96 11.15 -11.62 -12.07
N HIS A 97 11.28 -12.24 -10.91
CA HIS A 97 11.98 -13.49 -10.78
C HIS A 97 11.01 -14.66 -10.99
N VAL A 98 11.50 -15.74 -11.61
CA VAL A 98 10.75 -16.96 -11.85
C VAL A 98 11.29 -18.10 -10.99
N ASP A 99 10.40 -19.01 -10.58
CA ASP A 99 10.79 -20.18 -9.80
C ASP A 99 11.86 -21.00 -10.53
N GLY A 100 12.94 -21.34 -9.82
CA GLY A 100 14.02 -22.19 -10.34
C GLY A 100 15.12 -21.47 -11.13
N GLN A 101 15.11 -20.13 -11.23
CA GLN A 101 16.25 -19.39 -11.76
C GLN A 101 17.46 -19.43 -10.80
N GLU A 102 18.67 -19.21 -11.32
CA GLU A 102 19.94 -19.32 -10.58
C GLU A 102 20.10 -18.23 -9.49
N ASP A 103 19.84 -16.96 -9.83
CA ASP A 103 19.92 -15.82 -8.91
C ASP A 103 18.53 -15.44 -8.36
N LEU A 104 17.89 -16.39 -7.68
CA LEU A 104 16.54 -16.20 -7.17
C LEU A 104 16.49 -15.35 -5.89
N ASP A 105 16.09 -14.08 -6.04
CA ASP A 105 15.53 -13.29 -4.94
C ASP A 105 14.02 -13.58 -4.76
N TYR A 106 13.65 -14.09 -3.57
CA TYR A 106 12.27 -14.42 -3.20
C TYR A 106 11.34 -13.22 -3.12
N ASP A 107 11.85 -12.03 -2.83
CA ASP A 107 11.05 -10.80 -2.78
C ASP A 107 10.66 -10.33 -4.18
N MET A 108 11.49 -10.66 -5.18
CA MET A 108 11.29 -10.32 -6.59
C MET A 108 10.45 -11.35 -7.36
N LEU A 109 10.09 -12.48 -6.74
CA LEU A 109 9.28 -13.54 -7.36
C LEU A 109 7.99 -12.99 -7.96
N ALA A 110 7.62 -13.51 -9.13
CA ALA A 110 6.35 -13.21 -9.77
C ALA A 110 5.17 -13.58 -8.86
N SER A 111 4.26 -12.64 -8.67
CA SER A 111 3.06 -12.79 -7.85
C SER A 111 1.86 -12.20 -8.56
N VAL A 112 0.68 -12.78 -8.33
CA VAL A 112 -0.58 -12.27 -8.87
C VAL A 112 -1.16 -11.23 -7.90
N ASP A 113 -1.27 -9.99 -8.36
CA ASP A 113 -1.99 -8.91 -7.66
C ASP A 113 -3.36 -8.67 -8.30
N ARG A 114 -4.33 -8.26 -7.48
CA ARG A 114 -5.63 -7.82 -7.98
C ARG A 114 -5.57 -6.31 -8.18
N ILE A 115 -5.85 -5.88 -9.41
CA ILE A 115 -5.88 -4.45 -9.78
C ILE A 115 -6.87 -3.72 -8.86
N ASP A 116 -8.11 -4.21 -8.79
CA ASP A 116 -9.06 -3.87 -7.74
C ASP A 116 -9.05 -4.93 -6.63
N SER A 117 -8.53 -4.55 -5.46
CA SER A 117 -8.46 -5.38 -4.25
C SER A 117 -9.83 -5.69 -3.61
N ASN A 118 -10.90 -5.03 -4.04
CA ASN A 118 -12.28 -5.31 -3.65
C ASN A 118 -12.98 -6.27 -4.61
N GLY A 119 -12.45 -6.45 -5.82
CA GLY A 119 -12.92 -7.43 -6.80
C GLY A 119 -12.43 -8.87 -6.55
N HIS A 120 -12.88 -9.75 -7.44
CA HIS A 120 -12.55 -11.18 -7.48
C HIS A 120 -11.34 -11.46 -8.39
N TYR A 121 -10.89 -12.72 -8.45
CA TYR A 121 -9.89 -13.14 -9.42
C TYR A 121 -10.58 -13.44 -10.74
N GLU A 122 -10.33 -12.60 -11.74
CA GLU A 122 -10.83 -12.74 -13.10
C GLU A 122 -9.77 -12.17 -14.05
N PRO A 123 -9.70 -12.62 -15.31
CA PRO A 123 -8.64 -12.21 -16.23
C PRO A 123 -8.47 -10.68 -16.32
N LYS A 124 -9.56 -9.92 -16.36
CA LYS A 124 -9.49 -8.44 -16.43
C LYS A 124 -9.03 -7.73 -15.14
N ASN A 125 -8.97 -8.43 -14.01
CA ASN A 125 -8.67 -7.84 -12.69
C ASN A 125 -7.37 -8.36 -12.08
N VAL A 126 -6.52 -9.03 -12.85
CA VAL A 126 -5.24 -9.55 -12.37
C VAL A 126 -4.07 -8.95 -13.14
N GLN A 127 -2.95 -8.79 -12.46
CA GLN A 127 -1.68 -8.33 -13.03
C GLN A 127 -0.52 -9.07 -12.35
N LEU A 128 0.63 -9.19 -13.02
CA LEU A 128 1.82 -9.78 -12.41
C LEU A 128 2.69 -8.67 -11.79
N VAL A 129 3.10 -8.87 -10.54
CA VAL A 129 3.94 -7.94 -9.79
C VAL A 129 5.03 -8.71 -9.02
N CYS A 130 6.07 -8.02 -8.55
CA CYS A 130 7.01 -8.62 -7.59
C CYS A 130 6.26 -8.97 -6.29
N ARG A 131 6.66 -10.04 -5.63
CA ARG A 131 6.06 -10.50 -4.37
C ARG A 131 6.07 -9.41 -3.29
N PHE A 132 7.17 -8.70 -3.12
CA PHE A 132 7.25 -7.62 -2.14
C PHE A 132 6.28 -6.47 -2.47
N VAL A 133 6.08 -6.16 -3.76
CA VAL A 133 5.15 -5.12 -4.21
C VAL A 133 3.71 -5.50 -3.85
N ASN A 134 3.30 -6.75 -4.09
CA ASN A 134 1.98 -7.23 -3.68
C ASN A 134 1.77 -7.12 -2.17
N PHE A 135 2.80 -7.50 -1.39
CA PHE A 135 2.77 -7.45 0.06
C PHE A 135 2.65 -6.01 0.60
N TRP A 136 3.46 -5.08 0.09
CA TRP A 136 3.49 -3.69 0.56
C TRP A 136 2.28 -2.89 0.10
N LYS A 137 1.83 -3.11 -1.13
CA LYS A 137 0.61 -2.48 -1.65
C LYS A 137 -0.60 -2.87 -0.84
N CYS A 138 -0.69 -4.14 -0.41
CA CYS A 138 -1.78 -4.68 0.39
C CYS A 138 -3.16 -4.46 -0.26
N SER A 139 -3.88 -3.40 0.09
CA SER A 139 -5.16 -3.02 -0.54
C SER A 139 -5.17 -1.59 -1.08
N GLN A 140 -4.01 -0.94 -1.13
CA GLN A 140 -3.86 0.41 -1.66
C GLN A 140 -3.96 0.41 -3.19
N GLU A 141 -4.38 1.55 -3.72
CA GLU A 141 -4.41 1.82 -5.17
C GLU A 141 -2.99 2.01 -5.72
N ASN A 142 -2.76 1.60 -6.98
CA ASN A 142 -1.43 1.54 -7.61
C ASN A 142 -0.77 2.92 -7.65
N GLY A 143 -1.50 3.95 -8.08
CA GLY A 143 -1.03 5.32 -8.19
C GLY A 143 -0.58 5.88 -6.85
N LYS A 144 -1.37 5.69 -5.79
CA LYS A 144 -0.96 6.13 -4.44
C LYS A 144 0.28 5.38 -3.95
N PHE A 145 0.41 4.10 -4.27
CA PHE A 145 1.60 3.31 -3.90
C PHE A 145 2.86 3.84 -4.60
N MET A 146 2.78 4.08 -5.91
CA MET A 146 3.88 4.67 -6.68
C MET A 146 4.25 6.06 -6.16
N GLU A 147 3.27 6.93 -5.89
CA GLU A 147 3.54 8.27 -5.36
C GLU A 147 4.34 8.23 -4.04
N LEU A 148 4.08 7.25 -3.17
CA LEU A 148 4.84 7.09 -1.92
C LEU A 148 6.24 6.52 -2.15
N LEU A 149 6.40 5.56 -3.07
CA LEU A 149 7.71 5.04 -3.45
C LEU A 149 8.59 6.13 -4.07
N ASP A 150 8.02 6.97 -4.94
CA ASP A 150 8.74 8.06 -5.58
C ASP A 150 9.27 9.08 -4.56
N LYS A 151 8.55 9.32 -3.46
CA LYS A 151 9.06 10.15 -2.35
C LYS A 151 10.28 9.53 -1.69
N VAL A 152 10.28 8.21 -1.49
CA VAL A 152 11.42 7.49 -0.90
C VAL A 152 12.64 7.58 -1.83
N VAL A 153 12.46 7.30 -3.13
CA VAL A 153 13.53 7.38 -4.13
C VAL A 153 14.05 8.82 -4.27
N SER A 154 13.15 9.79 -4.36
CA SER A 154 13.55 11.20 -4.46
C SER A 154 14.37 11.66 -3.27
N ASN A 155 14.04 11.17 -2.06
CA ASN A 155 14.80 11.48 -0.85
C ASN A 155 16.15 10.75 -0.80
N SER A 156 16.23 9.50 -1.25
CA SER A 156 17.49 8.73 -1.23
C SER A 156 18.54 9.25 -2.21
N LEU A 157 18.12 9.94 -3.28
CA LEU A 157 18.99 10.57 -4.26
C LEU A 157 19.49 11.96 -3.83
N GLN A 158 18.97 12.53 -2.75
CA GLN A 158 19.47 13.82 -2.26
C GLN A 158 20.89 13.63 -1.69
N PRO A 159 21.83 14.55 -1.98
CA PRO A 159 23.14 14.54 -1.35
C PRO A 159 22.96 14.55 0.17
N GLN A 160 23.54 13.56 0.84
CA GLN A 160 23.60 13.57 2.30
C GLN A 160 24.45 14.77 2.70
N ALA A 161 23.84 15.71 3.41
CA ALA A 161 24.52 16.88 3.96
C ALA A 161 25.42 16.49 5.13
#